data_AF-A0A531M4M3-F1
#
_entry.id   AF-A0A531M4M3-F1
#
_cell.length_a   1.000
_cell.length_b   1.000
_cell.length_c   1.000
_cell.angle_alpha   90.00
_cell.angle_beta   90.00
_cell.angle_gamma   90.00
#
_symmetry.space_group_name_H-M   'P 1'
#
loop_
_entity.id
_entity.type
_entity.pdbx_description
1 polymer ?
#
loop_
_entity_poly.entity_id
_entity_poly.type
_entity_poly.pdbx_seq_one_letter_code
_entity_poly.pdbx_strand_id
1 'polypeptide(L)'
;MNWKSTATAAGLSLMAATGMARADGELNIYNWGNYTNPDLIKKFEETYKVKVTVTDYDSNDTALAKVRQGASGYDIVVPSASVMPIWISEGLLLETDPNKMENFKNVDPKWVDVPFDPGRKYTVPWQWGTTGVSVNKSVYS
;
A
#
# COMPACT_ATOMS: atom_id res chain seq x y z
N MET A 1 24.55 -15.70 -59.65
CA MET A 1 23.92 -14.46 -59.12
C MET A 1 23.72 -14.71 -57.64
N ASN A 2 24.71 -14.28 -56.84
CA ASN A 2 24.92 -14.78 -55.48
C ASN A 2 24.61 -13.65 -54.50
N TRP A 3 23.38 -13.62 -54.00
CA TRP A 3 22.99 -12.73 -52.90
C TRP A 3 23.31 -13.47 -51.60
N LYS A 4 24.44 -13.12 -50.97
CA LYS A 4 24.69 -13.42 -49.56
C LYS A 4 25.34 -12.21 -48.91
N SER A 5 24.72 -11.79 -47.81
CA SER A 5 25.34 -11.19 -46.63
C SER A 5 25.79 -9.73 -46.72
N THR A 6 24.93 -8.83 -46.21
CA THR A 6 25.33 -7.70 -45.35
C THR A 6 24.09 -7.09 -44.68
N ALA A 7 23.67 -7.64 -43.54
CA ALA A 7 22.72 -6.98 -42.65
C ALA A 7 22.95 -7.45 -41.20
N THR A 8 24.07 -7.04 -40.61
CA THR A 8 24.34 -7.27 -39.18
C THR A 8 25.06 -6.07 -38.59
N ALA A 9 24.32 -4.99 -38.32
CA ALA A 9 24.81 -3.87 -37.51
C ALA A 9 23.65 -3.01 -36.96
N ALA A 10 22.69 -3.62 -36.24
CA ALA A 10 21.60 -2.86 -35.62
C ALA A 10 21.01 -3.54 -34.36
N GLY A 11 21.85 -4.13 -33.49
CA GLY A 11 21.35 -5.00 -32.42
C GLY A 11 21.93 -4.81 -31.02
N LEU A 12 22.62 -3.71 -30.69
CA LEU A 12 23.36 -3.61 -29.42
C LEU A 12 23.19 -2.30 -28.63
N SER A 13 22.18 -1.48 -28.95
CA SER A 13 22.02 -0.17 -28.28
C SER A 13 20.82 -0.08 -27.32
N LEU A 14 20.07 -1.16 -27.07
CA LEU A 14 18.82 -1.08 -26.28
C LEU A 14 18.91 -1.60 -24.83
N MET A 15 20.11 -1.76 -24.26
CA MET A 15 20.27 -2.20 -22.86
C MET A 15 20.80 -1.12 -21.90
N ALA A 16 21.00 0.13 -22.36
CA ALA A 16 21.58 1.19 -21.52
C ALA A 16 20.55 2.15 -20.89
N ALA A 17 19.25 1.89 -21.02
CA ALA A 17 18.19 2.73 -20.47
C ALA A 17 17.38 2.05 -19.35
N THR A 18 17.96 1.07 -18.64
CA THR A 18 17.54 0.83 -17.26
C THR A 18 18.02 2.03 -16.46
N GLY A 19 17.23 3.12 -16.48
CA GLY A 19 17.40 4.18 -15.51
C GLY A 19 17.54 3.53 -14.15
N MET A 20 18.61 3.85 -13.42
CA MET A 20 18.61 3.62 -11.99
C MET A 20 17.30 4.21 -11.49
N ALA A 21 16.37 3.36 -11.08
CA ALA A 21 15.20 3.79 -10.36
C ALA A 21 15.74 4.44 -9.09
N ARG A 22 15.95 5.76 -9.15
CA ARG A 22 16.04 6.58 -7.96
C ARG A 22 14.63 6.49 -7.39
N ALA A 23 14.46 5.69 -6.34
CA ALA A 23 13.32 5.89 -5.47
C ALA A 23 13.35 7.39 -5.14
N ASP A 24 12.32 8.13 -5.57
CA ASP A 24 12.33 9.60 -5.60
C ASP A 24 12.29 10.23 -4.20
N GLY A 25 12.63 9.44 -3.18
CA GLY A 25 12.56 9.82 -1.79
C GLY A 25 11.13 10.14 -1.38
N GLU A 26 10.10 9.62 -2.05
CA GLU A 26 8.70 9.88 -1.70
C GLU A 26 7.98 8.59 -1.29
N LEU A 27 7.08 8.71 -0.31
CA LEU A 27 6.16 7.66 0.12
C LEU A 27 4.75 8.24 0.16
N ASN A 28 3.85 7.70 -0.65
CA ASN A 28 2.47 8.18 -0.77
C ASN A 28 1.51 7.20 -0.11
N ILE A 29 0.86 7.64 0.95
CA ILE A 29 -0.07 6.84 1.76
C ILE A 29 -1.50 7.33 1.53
N TYR A 30 -2.42 6.40 1.29
CA TYR A 30 -3.86 6.68 1.21
C TYR A 30 -4.57 6.08 2.44
N ASN A 31 -5.00 6.92 3.37
CA ASN A 31 -5.50 6.49 4.69
C ASN A 31 -6.74 7.27 5.13
N TRP A 32 -7.38 6.85 6.22
CA TRP A 32 -8.41 7.61 6.91
C TRP A 32 -7.84 8.92 7.48
N GLY A 33 -8.67 9.96 7.52
CA GLY A 33 -8.31 11.23 8.17
C GLY A 33 -7.98 11.04 9.66
N ASN A 34 -6.95 11.73 10.15
CA ASN A 34 -6.48 11.67 11.55
C ASN A 34 -6.09 10.27 12.05
N TYR A 35 -5.70 9.35 11.16
CA TYR A 35 -5.42 7.95 11.49
C TYR A 35 -3.92 7.57 11.46
N THR A 36 -3.06 8.55 11.19
CA THR A 36 -1.60 8.45 11.30
C THR A 36 -1.09 9.63 12.12
N ASN A 37 -0.31 9.38 13.18
CA ASN A 37 0.24 10.45 14.01
C ASN A 37 1.28 11.28 13.21
N PRO A 38 1.10 12.60 13.06
CA PRO A 38 2.04 13.47 12.35
C PRO A 38 3.49 13.42 12.87
N ASP A 39 3.69 13.21 14.18
CA ASP A 39 5.03 13.10 14.75
C ASP A 39 5.75 11.83 14.30
N LEU A 40 5.01 10.73 14.06
CA LEU A 40 5.58 9.50 13.52
C LEU A 40 5.95 9.66 12.04
N ILE A 41 5.13 10.41 11.28
CA ILE A 41 5.44 10.75 9.89
C ILE A 41 6.76 11.53 9.85
N LYS A 42 6.87 12.61 10.61
CA LYS A 42 8.08 13.42 10.69
C LYS A 42 9.31 12.60 11.09
N LYS A 43 9.18 11.75 12.11
CA LYS A 43 10.26 10.85 12.53
C LYS A 43 10.68 9.89 11.41
N PHE A 44 9.74 9.35 10.65
CA PHE A 44 10.02 8.47 9.52
C PHE A 44 10.74 9.21 8.40
N GLU A 45 10.26 10.40 8.02
CA GLU A 45 10.90 11.27 7.02
C GLU A 45 12.35 11.61 7.39
N GLU A 46 12.58 12.03 8.64
CA GLU A 46 13.91 12.37 9.15
C GLU A 46 14.87 11.17 9.17
N THR A 47 14.37 9.98 9.50
CA THR A 47 15.16 8.75 9.62
C THR A 47 15.57 8.23 8.25
N TYR A 48 14.61 8.14 7.32
CA TYR A 48 14.81 7.49 6.03
C TYR A 48 15.11 8.46 4.89
N LYS A 49 15.12 9.77 5.16
CA LYS A 49 15.34 10.83 4.17
C LYS A 49 14.36 10.72 3.01
N VAL A 50 13.10 10.48 3.36
CA VAL A 50 11.97 10.45 2.44
C VAL A 50 10.97 11.53 2.82
N LYS A 51 10.12 11.92 1.88
CA LYS A 51 8.95 12.78 2.05
C LYS A 51 7.72 11.89 2.04
N VAL A 52 6.87 12.04 3.02
CA VAL A 52 5.67 11.22 3.19
C VAL A 52 4.46 12.10 2.94
N THR A 53 3.65 11.74 1.95
CA THR A 53 2.37 12.38 1.68
C THR A 53 1.26 11.45 2.15
N VAL A 54 0.38 11.93 3.04
CA VAL A 54 -0.85 11.21 3.39
C VAL A 54 -2.02 11.90 2.71
N THR A 55 -2.67 11.19 1.79
CA THR A 55 -3.98 11.59 1.26
C THR A 55 -5.06 10.92 2.08
N ASP A 56 -6.05 11.68 2.53
CA ASP A 56 -7.15 11.16 3.32
C ASP A 56 -8.34 10.69 2.49
N TYR A 57 -9.14 9.80 3.07
CA TYR A 57 -10.48 9.45 2.60
C TYR A 57 -11.43 9.22 3.79
N ASP A 58 -12.73 9.20 3.48
CA ASP A 58 -13.82 9.18 4.45
C ASP A 58 -14.64 7.87 4.45
N SER A 59 -14.46 7.02 3.43
CA SER A 59 -15.15 5.73 3.35
C SER A 59 -14.34 4.69 2.57
N ASN A 60 -14.61 3.41 2.85
CA ASN A 60 -14.04 2.31 2.09
C ASN A 60 -14.46 2.35 0.61
N ASP A 61 -15.68 2.80 0.31
CA ASP A 61 -16.20 2.89 -1.06
C ASP A 61 -15.48 3.99 -1.85
N THR A 62 -15.21 5.14 -1.23
CA THR A 62 -14.40 6.23 -1.79
C THR A 62 -13.01 5.69 -2.17
N ALA A 63 -12.35 4.99 -1.25
CA ALA A 63 -11.01 4.47 -1.47
C ALA A 63 -10.97 3.42 -2.58
N LEU A 64 -11.91 2.46 -2.54
CA LEU A 64 -12.01 1.38 -3.53
C LEU A 64 -12.34 1.93 -4.93
N ALA A 65 -13.31 2.83 -5.05
CA ALA A 65 -13.68 3.43 -6.33
C ALA A 65 -12.50 4.16 -6.96
N LYS A 66 -11.74 4.92 -6.16
CA LYS A 66 -10.58 5.67 -6.63
C LYS A 66 -9.48 4.75 -7.18
N VAL A 67 -9.06 3.74 -6.41
CA VAL A 67 -8.00 2.82 -6.85
C VAL A 67 -8.46 1.96 -8.03
N ARG A 68 -9.71 1.45 -8.01
CA ARG A 68 -10.28 0.66 -9.10
C ARG A 68 -10.36 1.42 -10.43
N GLN A 69 -10.55 2.74 -10.40
CA GLN A 69 -10.54 3.60 -11.59
C GLN A 69 -9.12 3.85 -12.15
N GLY A 70 -8.09 3.24 -11.56
CA GLY A 70 -6.72 3.36 -12.02
C GLY A 70 -5.99 4.55 -11.42
N ALA A 71 -6.48 5.13 -10.31
CA ALA A 71 -5.70 6.10 -9.56
C ALA A 71 -4.43 5.42 -9.04
N SER A 72 -3.32 5.71 -9.69
CA SER A 72 -1.98 5.26 -9.37
C SER A 72 -1.21 6.34 -8.59
N GLY A 73 -0.11 5.96 -7.95
CA GLY A 73 0.72 6.87 -7.17
C GLY A 73 0.55 6.77 -5.65
N TYR A 74 -0.19 5.76 -5.16
CA TYR A 74 -0.18 5.37 -3.76
C TYR A 74 0.66 4.11 -3.58
N ASP A 75 1.56 4.15 -2.62
CA ASP A 75 2.42 3.03 -2.24
C ASP A 75 1.78 2.18 -1.14
N ILE A 76 1.00 2.81 -0.27
CA ILE A 76 0.28 2.17 0.84
C ILE A 76 -1.16 2.66 0.85
N VAL A 77 -2.10 1.74 1.06
CA VAL A 77 -3.51 2.05 1.31
C VAL A 77 -3.98 1.34 2.59
N VAL A 78 -4.92 1.93 3.33
CA VAL A 78 -5.33 1.41 4.65
C VAL A 78 -6.85 1.08 4.76
N PRO A 79 -7.45 0.24 3.86
CA PRO A 79 -8.88 -0.04 3.92
C PRO A 79 -9.25 -0.89 5.14
N SER A 80 -10.53 -0.91 5.49
CA SER A 80 -11.06 -1.84 6.49
C SER A 80 -10.99 -3.28 6.01
N ALA A 81 -10.79 -4.22 6.94
CA ALA A 81 -10.72 -5.65 6.66
C ALA A 81 -11.94 -6.19 5.89
N SER A 82 -13.13 -5.61 6.08
CA SER A 82 -14.37 -6.04 5.42
C SER A 82 -14.34 -5.89 3.91
N VAL A 83 -13.57 -4.96 3.36
CA VAL A 83 -13.46 -4.75 1.90
C VAL A 83 -12.24 -5.44 1.30
N MET A 84 -11.29 -5.91 2.12
CA MET A 84 -10.05 -6.53 1.61
C MET A 84 -10.23 -7.72 0.67
N PRO A 85 -11.24 -8.60 0.83
CA PRO A 85 -11.51 -9.65 -0.16
C PRO A 85 -11.66 -9.11 -1.59
N ILE A 86 -12.31 -7.95 -1.76
CA ILE A 86 -12.52 -7.33 -3.06
C ILE A 86 -11.18 -6.86 -3.64
N TRP A 87 -10.39 -6.12 -2.85
CA TRP A 87 -9.09 -5.59 -3.27
C TRP A 87 -8.13 -6.69 -3.72
N ILE A 88 -8.09 -7.80 -2.98
CA ILE A 88 -7.24 -8.95 -3.31
C ILE A 88 -7.78 -9.66 -4.57
N SER A 89 -9.09 -9.95 -4.63
CA SER A 89 -9.68 -10.67 -5.76
C SER A 89 -9.61 -9.91 -7.09
N GLU A 90 -9.59 -8.58 -7.04
CA GLU A 90 -9.48 -7.71 -8.23
C GLU A 90 -8.03 -7.38 -8.58
N GLY A 91 -7.05 -7.88 -7.83
CA GLY A 91 -5.63 -7.65 -8.10
C GLY A 91 -5.18 -6.20 -7.89
N LEU A 92 -5.85 -5.48 -6.98
CA LEU A 92 -5.54 -4.07 -6.69
C LEU A 92 -4.31 -3.90 -5.78
N LEU A 93 -3.76 -5.00 -5.26
CA LEU A 93 -2.63 -5.02 -4.33
C LEU A 93 -1.49 -5.88 -4.90
N LEU A 94 -0.25 -5.46 -4.61
CA LEU A 94 0.93 -6.29 -4.85
C LEU A 94 1.10 -7.30 -3.72
N GLU A 95 1.48 -8.52 -4.06
CA GLU A 95 1.94 -9.52 -3.08
C GLU A 95 3.30 -9.06 -2.54
N THR A 96 3.37 -8.73 -1.25
CA THR A 96 4.56 -8.16 -0.60
C THR A 96 5.08 -9.04 0.55
N ASP A 97 4.42 -10.16 0.82
CA ASP A 97 4.76 -11.09 1.90
C ASP A 97 5.06 -10.38 3.25
N PRO A 98 4.17 -9.51 3.77
CA PRO A 98 4.42 -8.76 5.00
C PRO A 98 4.69 -9.69 6.19
N ASN A 99 4.19 -10.92 6.17
CA ASN A 99 4.48 -11.95 7.16
C ASN A 99 5.98 -12.27 7.32
N LYS A 100 6.80 -12.03 6.30
CA LYS A 100 8.25 -12.25 6.31
C LYS A 100 9.05 -11.05 6.82
N MET A 101 8.40 -9.89 7.03
CA MET A 101 9.09 -8.69 7.50
C MET A 101 9.51 -8.85 8.97
N GLU A 102 10.67 -8.29 9.33
CA GLU A 102 11.27 -8.46 10.66
C GLU A 102 10.32 -8.10 11.81
N ASN A 103 9.51 -7.05 11.62
CA ASN A 103 8.59 -6.55 12.64
C ASN A 103 7.27 -7.31 12.72
N PHE A 104 7.00 -8.23 11.78
CA PHE A 104 5.76 -9.00 11.78
C PHE A 104 5.63 -9.92 13.01
N LYS A 105 6.76 -10.29 13.61
CA LYS A 105 6.82 -10.99 14.91
C LYS A 105 6.08 -10.27 16.06
N ASN A 106 5.82 -8.97 15.91
CA ASN A 106 5.12 -8.16 16.92
C ASN A 106 3.59 -8.14 16.73
N VAL A 107 3.05 -8.77 15.68
CA VAL A 107 1.61 -8.84 15.41
C VAL A 107 0.95 -9.78 16.42
N ASP A 108 -0.17 -9.35 17.01
CA ASP A 108 -0.98 -10.18 17.89
C ASP A 108 -1.36 -11.50 17.17
N PRO A 109 -1.18 -12.67 17.80
CA PRO A 109 -1.48 -13.97 17.20
C PRO A 109 -2.86 -14.07 16.52
N LYS A 110 -3.88 -13.37 17.04
CA LYS A 110 -5.23 -13.37 16.44
C LYS A 110 -5.29 -12.70 15.06
N TRP A 111 -4.28 -11.92 14.71
CA TRP A 111 -4.16 -11.21 13.44
C TRP A 111 -3.07 -11.80 12.53
N VAL A 112 -2.32 -12.81 12.96
CA VAL A 112 -1.24 -13.41 12.15
C VAL A 112 -1.79 -14.17 10.94
N ASP A 113 -2.97 -14.77 11.06
CA ASP A 113 -3.63 -15.46 9.96
C ASP A 113 -5.11 -15.12 9.95
N VAL A 114 -5.62 -14.63 8.81
CA VAL A 114 -6.98 -14.11 8.68
C VAL A 114 -7.65 -14.68 7.42
N PRO A 115 -8.96 -14.97 7.45
CA PRO A 115 -9.62 -15.65 6.32
C PRO A 115 -9.56 -14.90 4.98
N PHE A 116 -9.46 -13.56 5.02
CA PHE A 116 -9.42 -12.74 3.81
C PHE A 116 -8.02 -12.63 3.19
N ASP A 117 -6.96 -12.98 3.93
CA ASP A 117 -5.57 -12.98 3.46
C ASP A 117 -4.78 -14.09 4.17
N PRO A 118 -5.06 -15.37 3.84
CA PRO A 118 -4.41 -16.50 4.48
C PRO A 118 -2.89 -16.45 4.30
N GLY A 119 -2.16 -16.56 5.39
CA GLY A 119 -0.70 -16.45 5.40
C GLY A 119 -0.18 -15.02 5.19
N ARG A 120 -1.04 -13.99 5.17
CA ARG A 120 -0.66 -12.56 5.17
C ARG A 120 0.30 -12.21 4.03
N LYS A 121 -0.16 -12.43 2.81
CA LYS A 121 0.59 -12.19 1.56
C LYS A 121 0.47 -10.75 1.07
N TYR A 122 -0.61 -10.07 1.43
CA TYR A 122 -0.94 -8.74 0.92
C TYR A 122 -1.06 -7.67 2.01
N THR A 123 -1.46 -8.05 3.23
CA THR A 123 -1.92 -7.09 4.25
C THR A 123 -1.15 -7.18 5.55
N VAL A 124 -1.04 -6.05 6.27
CA VAL A 124 -0.56 -5.98 7.65
C VAL A 124 -1.61 -5.25 8.50
N PRO A 125 -1.93 -5.71 9.72
CA PRO A 125 -2.88 -5.00 10.58
C PRO A 125 -2.30 -3.66 11.04
N TRP A 126 -3.07 -2.57 10.91
CA TRP A 126 -2.71 -1.23 11.38
C TRP A 126 -3.38 -0.89 12.71
N GLN A 127 -4.70 -0.73 12.68
CA GLN A 127 -5.52 -0.46 13.86
C GLN A 127 -6.80 -1.30 13.80
N TRP A 128 -7.37 -1.58 14.97
CA TRP A 128 -8.65 -2.28 15.10
C TRP A 128 -9.49 -1.63 16.20
N GLY A 129 -10.80 -1.78 16.10
CA GLY A 129 -11.75 -1.27 17.08
C GLY A 129 -13.16 -1.78 16.81
N THR A 130 -14.13 -1.18 17.49
CA THR A 130 -15.55 -1.52 17.37
C THR A 130 -16.36 -0.28 17.07
N THR A 131 -17.37 -0.40 16.22
CA THR A 131 -18.43 0.61 16.11
C THR A 131 -19.36 0.49 17.31
N GLY A 132 -19.59 1.60 18.01
CA GLY A 132 -20.43 1.65 19.21
C GLY A 132 -21.32 2.88 19.24
N VAL A 133 -22.10 3.01 20.30
CA VAL A 133 -22.98 4.15 20.55
C VAL A 133 -22.47 4.91 21.76
N SER A 134 -22.27 6.22 21.61
CA SER A 134 -21.91 7.13 22.70
C SER A 134 -23.08 8.07 22.97
N VAL A 135 -23.47 8.21 24.23
CA VAL A 135 -24.54 9.11 24.66
C VAL A 135 -24.01 10.15 25.63
N ASN A 136 -24.50 11.39 25.52
CA ASN A 136 -24.23 12.40 26.54
C ASN A 136 -25.10 12.11 27.77
N LYS A 137 -24.47 11.63 28.84
CA LYS A 137 -25.13 11.31 30.11
C LYS A 137 -25.77 12.50 30.82
N SER A 138 -25.41 13.74 30.47
CA SER A 138 -26.09 14.93 31.00
C SER A 138 -27.48 15.15 30.39
N VAL A 139 -27.75 14.52 29.25
CA VAL A 139 -29.02 14.63 28.50
C VAL A 139 -29.83 13.34 28.60
N TYR A 140 -29.15 12.19 28.58
CA TYR A 140 -29.75 10.86 28.61
C TYR A 140 -29.24 10.09 29.84
N SER A 141 -30.08 10.03 30.89
CA SER A 141 -29.84 9.30 32.15
C SER A 141 -30.43 7.89 32.13
#